data_AF-A0AAN0JNA9-F1
#
_entry.id   AF-A0AAN0JNA9-F1
#
_cell.length_a   1.000
_cell.length_b   1.000
_cell.length_c   1.000
_cell.angle_alpha   90.00
_cell.angle_beta   90.00
_cell.angle_gamma   90.00
#
_symmetry.space_group_name_H-M   'P 1'
#
loop_
_entity.id
_entity.type
_entity.pdbx_description
1 polymer ?
#
loop_
_entity_poly.entity_id
_entity_poly.type
_entity_poly.pdbx_seq_one_letter_code
_entity_poly.pdbx_strand_id
1 'polypeptide(L)'
;MAAKTSTITESQTLDIDDLAELLDLLKRHGYSGTSYYDLGLFLGLITRTLDVISKNHSGDVSAGLRECLKAWLQQADNVKEKGVPSYYSLIQALRKLGENAVADGIDRQKHPACAIFTAQCESNECIVDVLPRLVMFLGMEKIISEMLVPTTGEGPVLLEAIKRSICFDYHNLEKFATVLMRLNAQSVTSIAHSLLKDYRKAFPDDYFTIVSKENINISLPLKLTPEFTKIRTMFTDLIDDVAQAINNSVTYENLKRYVGRNKDLRPHLAHCKNTDEIIELIGDECSLINVGLLEGIVEKYEVKEAESSIQKYKNEIETFHKEGRPLRQFLDQYLAPASPLQCETATILVRKEVKDYELRDINVLMIVAFETLAPNVRVHVIKEGNSFTITCSFLVLLSESLIATALDNIDSLIERGVKKLTIGYSTVYDHDKLFQHEEAATSKKYIMNSEMKQQLYASVYSSQGTMEQLLISRTIQLLNSEEELASVQQLKEKNEKLEAKVKVSSGMKWEVDQLRTREKENVEELKMLQEKISMQGVEILEKKDQQKQLQKSLEEKEKEMKAELQKIDGLFYSFLQEKDTELQEVIQMQLVNDTQHLQGIE
;
A
#
# COMPACT_ATOMS: atom_id res chain seq x y z
N MET A 1 29.05 43.37 -0.39
CA MET A 1 29.11 41.95 -0.01
C MET A 1 28.20 41.19 -0.95
N ALA A 2 28.74 40.32 -1.81
CA ALA A 2 27.91 39.47 -2.68
C ALA A 2 27.46 38.24 -1.89
N ALA A 3 26.16 37.93 -1.91
CA ALA A 3 25.65 36.70 -1.33
C ALA A 3 26.11 35.50 -2.18
N LYS A 4 26.65 34.46 -1.54
CA LYS A 4 26.84 33.16 -2.19
C LYS A 4 25.45 32.60 -2.51
N THR A 5 25.09 32.56 -3.78
CA THR A 5 23.98 31.72 -4.27
C THR A 5 24.41 30.26 -4.12
N SER A 6 23.81 29.53 -3.18
CA SER A 6 24.09 28.10 -3.00
C SER A 6 23.50 27.29 -4.15
N THR A 7 24.29 27.10 -5.20
CA THR A 7 24.02 26.08 -6.22
C THR A 7 24.23 24.70 -5.63
N ILE A 8 23.18 23.88 -5.64
CA ILE A 8 23.23 22.45 -5.30
C ILE A 8 24.06 21.75 -6.39
N THR A 9 25.38 21.67 -6.23
CA THR A 9 26.35 20.83 -6.98
C THR A 9 27.80 21.18 -6.54
N GLU A 10 28.18 20.84 -5.31
CA GLU A 10 29.60 20.79 -4.92
C GLU A 10 30.01 19.32 -4.74
N SER A 11 31.04 18.91 -5.49
CA SER A 11 31.48 17.52 -5.69
C SER A 11 32.36 17.00 -4.56
N GLN A 12 32.33 15.68 -4.31
CA GLN A 12 33.39 14.98 -3.53
C GLN A 12 34.69 14.81 -4.35
N THR A 13 35.18 15.91 -4.93
CA THR A 13 36.52 16.03 -5.48
C THR A 13 37.46 16.43 -4.35
N LEU A 14 38.47 15.60 -4.08
CA LEU A 14 39.47 15.88 -3.06
C LEU A 14 40.54 16.84 -3.60
N ASP A 15 40.99 17.76 -2.76
CA ASP A 15 42.08 18.67 -3.08
C ASP A 15 43.23 18.60 -2.05
N ILE A 16 44.17 19.54 -2.13
CA ILE A 16 45.37 19.53 -1.28
C ILE A 16 45.08 19.75 0.21
N ASP A 17 43.97 20.42 0.55
CA ASP A 17 43.60 20.71 1.94
C ASP A 17 43.08 19.45 2.66
N ASP A 18 42.54 18.47 1.91
CA ASP A 18 42.10 17.16 2.43
C ASP A 18 43.25 16.22 2.84
N LEU A 19 44.50 16.53 2.46
CA LEU A 19 45.66 15.65 2.67
C LEU A 19 45.84 15.22 4.13
N ALA A 20 45.56 16.13 5.08
CA ALA A 20 45.67 15.84 6.51
C ALA A 20 44.60 14.84 6.97
N GLU A 21 43.35 14.96 6.47
CA GLU A 21 42.27 14.04 6.81
C GLU A 21 42.52 12.66 6.17
N LEU A 22 42.97 12.62 4.92
CA LEU A 22 43.28 11.38 4.20
C LEU A 22 44.36 10.54 4.91
N LEU A 23 45.41 11.19 5.42
CA LEU A 23 46.47 10.52 6.17
C LEU A 23 45.96 9.95 7.51
N ASP A 24 45.11 10.70 8.24
CA ASP A 24 44.49 10.17 9.46
C ASP A 24 43.51 9.04 9.16
N LEU A 25 42.71 9.17 8.10
CA LEU A 25 41.73 8.18 7.64
C LEU A 25 42.41 6.85 7.28
N LEU A 26 43.45 6.88 6.46
CA LEU A 26 44.24 5.69 6.09
C LEU A 26 44.84 5.02 7.34
N LYS A 27 45.43 5.81 8.24
CA LYS A 27 46.01 5.31 9.49
C LYS A 27 44.96 4.71 10.42
N ARG A 28 43.79 5.34 10.54
CA ARG A 28 42.66 4.91 11.38
C ARG A 28 42.11 3.55 10.93
N HIS A 29 42.09 3.29 9.63
CA HIS A 29 41.70 1.99 9.05
C HIS A 29 42.86 1.00 8.92
N GLY A 30 44.02 1.31 9.50
CA GLY A 30 45.14 0.36 9.66
C GLY A 30 46.14 0.31 8.51
N TYR A 31 46.08 1.22 7.53
CA TYR A 31 47.04 1.24 6.44
C TYR A 31 48.46 1.58 6.93
N SER A 32 49.41 0.70 6.66
CA SER A 32 50.80 0.84 7.13
C SER A 32 51.64 1.84 6.33
N GLY A 33 51.19 2.21 5.12
CA GLY A 33 51.91 3.11 4.22
C GLY A 33 53.14 2.51 3.53
N THR A 34 53.58 1.30 3.90
CA THR A 34 54.82 0.70 3.34
C THR A 34 54.76 0.48 1.84
N SER A 35 53.57 0.26 1.31
CA SER A 35 53.24 0.05 -0.10
C SER A 35 52.85 1.33 -0.86
N TYR A 36 53.22 2.53 -0.36
CA TYR A 36 52.83 3.81 -0.98
C TYR A 36 53.29 3.96 -2.44
N TYR A 37 54.39 3.32 -2.82
CA TYR A 37 54.91 3.35 -4.20
C TYR A 37 53.91 2.68 -5.16
N ASP A 38 53.48 1.46 -4.85
CA ASP A 38 52.51 0.71 -5.65
C ASP A 38 51.12 1.36 -5.60
N LEU A 39 50.73 1.90 -4.44
CA LEU A 39 49.52 2.73 -4.32
C LEU A 39 49.56 3.92 -5.29
N GLY A 40 50.68 4.64 -5.35
CA GLY A 40 50.90 5.76 -6.26
C GLY A 40 50.76 5.38 -7.74
N LEU A 41 51.29 4.21 -8.13
CA LEU A 41 51.10 3.67 -9.49
C LEU A 41 49.62 3.42 -9.81
N PHE A 42 48.87 2.82 -8.88
CA PHE A 42 47.43 2.58 -9.07
C PHE A 42 46.60 3.87 -9.10
N LEU A 43 47.05 4.93 -8.43
CA LEU A 43 46.46 6.27 -8.44
C LEU A 43 46.81 7.08 -9.71
N GLY A 44 47.78 6.65 -10.52
CA GLY A 44 48.14 7.27 -11.80
C GLY A 44 49.43 8.10 -11.82
N LEU A 45 50.23 8.05 -10.76
CA LEU A 45 51.58 8.62 -10.74
C LEU A 45 52.54 7.73 -11.54
N ILE A 46 53.52 8.33 -12.22
CA ILE A 46 54.52 7.55 -12.96
C ILE A 46 55.73 7.19 -12.09
N THR A 47 56.42 6.10 -12.45
CA THR A 47 57.63 5.61 -11.76
C THR A 47 58.64 6.73 -11.51
N ARG A 48 58.91 7.59 -12.48
CA ARG A 48 59.84 8.73 -12.34
C ARG A 48 59.51 9.65 -11.15
N THR A 49 58.22 9.93 -10.92
CA THR A 49 57.76 10.79 -9.82
C THR A 49 57.92 10.06 -8.48
N LEU A 50 57.55 8.79 -8.45
CA LEU A 50 57.64 7.93 -7.26
C LEU A 50 59.09 7.61 -6.87
N ASP A 51 60.00 7.45 -7.84
CA ASP A 51 61.43 7.25 -7.63
C ASP A 51 62.07 8.48 -6.96
N VAL A 52 61.65 9.69 -7.35
CA VAL A 52 62.10 10.95 -6.73
C VAL A 52 61.59 11.04 -5.29
N ILE A 53 60.30 10.73 -5.04
CA ILE A 53 59.72 10.68 -3.69
C ILE A 53 60.48 9.66 -2.81
N SER A 54 60.66 8.43 -3.32
CA SER A 54 61.34 7.34 -2.61
C SER A 54 62.80 7.65 -2.29
N LYS A 55 63.52 8.30 -3.21
CA LYS A 55 64.90 8.73 -2.98
C LYS A 55 64.99 9.87 -1.96
N ASN A 56 64.08 10.84 -2.00
CA ASN A 56 64.08 11.99 -1.09
C ASN A 56 63.64 11.63 0.33
N HIS A 57 62.81 10.59 0.49
CA HIS A 57 62.24 10.15 1.76
C HIS A 57 62.68 8.72 2.13
N SER A 58 63.88 8.33 1.72
CA SER A 58 64.42 6.99 1.95
C SER A 58 64.46 6.65 3.44
N GLY A 59 63.76 5.58 3.84
CA GLY A 59 63.62 5.15 5.24
C GLY A 59 62.46 5.79 6.01
N ASP A 60 61.82 6.85 5.49
CA ASP A 60 60.62 7.45 6.09
C ASP A 60 59.37 7.14 5.25
N VAL A 61 58.73 6.03 5.60
CA VAL A 61 57.46 5.58 5.02
C VAL A 61 56.34 6.62 5.17
N SER A 62 56.33 7.40 6.25
CA SER A 62 55.28 8.40 6.51
C SER A 62 55.44 9.64 5.64
N ALA A 63 56.67 10.09 5.42
CA ALA A 63 56.96 11.17 4.48
C ALA A 63 56.76 10.74 3.02
N GLY A 64 57.17 9.51 2.66
CA GLY A 64 56.93 8.92 1.34
C GLY A 64 55.45 8.85 0.97
N LEU A 65 54.60 8.32 1.86
CA LEU A 65 53.16 8.28 1.67
C LEU A 65 52.55 9.70 1.55
N ARG A 66 52.99 10.64 2.39
CA ARG A 66 52.51 12.03 2.37
C ARG A 66 52.77 12.71 1.03
N GLU A 67 53.99 12.66 0.53
CA GLU A 67 54.34 13.30 -0.74
C GLU A 67 53.73 12.56 -1.95
N CYS A 68 53.51 11.24 -1.85
CA CYS A 68 52.74 10.48 -2.84
C CYS A 68 51.28 10.93 -2.92
N LEU A 69 50.56 11.00 -1.79
CA LEU A 69 49.17 11.46 -1.77
C LEU A 69 49.05 12.93 -2.20
N LYS A 70 50.00 13.78 -1.79
CA LYS A 70 50.10 15.18 -2.23
C LYS A 70 50.26 15.31 -3.75
N ALA A 71 51.13 14.53 -4.37
CA ALA A 71 51.29 14.53 -5.83
C ALA A 71 50.00 14.06 -6.54
N TRP A 72 49.29 13.09 -5.96
CA TRP A 72 47.99 12.63 -6.46
C TRP A 72 46.90 13.71 -6.35
N LEU A 73 46.75 14.37 -5.20
CA LEU A 73 45.78 15.46 -4.98
C LEU A 73 46.08 16.68 -5.85
N GLN A 74 47.35 16.96 -6.12
CA GLN A 74 47.80 17.97 -7.09
C GLN A 74 47.59 17.55 -8.56
N GLN A 75 47.04 16.35 -8.82
CA GLN A 75 46.73 15.81 -10.14
C GLN A 75 47.96 15.75 -11.07
N ALA A 76 49.11 15.38 -10.51
CA ALA A 76 50.34 15.15 -11.26
C ALA A 76 50.20 13.99 -12.25
N ASP A 77 51.14 13.94 -13.21
CA ASP A 77 51.27 12.83 -14.16
C ASP A 77 49.95 12.46 -14.86
N ASN A 78 49.57 11.17 -14.82
CA ASN A 78 48.41 10.63 -15.51
C ASN A 78 47.20 10.46 -14.59
N VAL A 79 47.17 11.11 -13.42
CA VAL A 79 46.07 11.01 -12.44
C VAL A 79 44.73 11.35 -13.08
N LYS A 80 44.67 12.41 -13.90
CA LYS A 80 43.45 12.79 -14.65
C LYS A 80 42.92 11.70 -15.58
N GLU A 81 43.79 10.83 -16.10
CA GLU A 81 43.40 9.69 -16.95
C GLU A 81 42.93 8.47 -16.13
N LYS A 82 43.25 8.41 -14.83
CA LYS A 82 42.81 7.34 -13.92
C LYS A 82 41.57 7.71 -13.11
N GLY A 83 41.27 8.99 -13.00
CA GLY A 83 40.10 9.53 -12.30
C GLY A 83 40.50 10.70 -11.40
N VAL A 84 39.64 11.71 -11.31
CA VAL A 84 39.87 12.88 -10.44
C VAL A 84 39.98 12.41 -8.97
N PRO A 85 40.92 12.96 -8.18
CA PRO A 85 41.09 12.58 -6.78
C PRO A 85 39.78 12.60 -6.00
N SER A 86 39.49 11.48 -5.36
CA SER A 86 38.19 11.18 -4.73
C SER A 86 38.37 9.96 -3.80
N TYR A 87 37.52 9.81 -2.78
CA TYR A 87 37.58 8.62 -1.94
C TYR A 87 37.33 7.34 -2.76
N TYR A 88 36.47 7.37 -3.79
CA TYR A 88 36.25 6.25 -4.70
C TYR A 88 37.55 5.80 -5.39
N SER A 89 38.30 6.72 -6.00
CA SER A 89 39.55 6.36 -6.71
C SER A 89 40.62 5.84 -5.75
N LEU A 90 40.70 6.37 -4.52
CA LEU A 90 41.55 5.81 -3.46
C LEU A 90 41.14 4.39 -3.06
N ILE A 91 39.85 4.13 -2.81
CA ILE A 91 39.33 2.81 -2.45
C ILE A 91 39.60 1.79 -3.57
N GLN A 92 39.42 2.19 -4.83
CA GLN A 92 39.74 1.34 -5.99
C GLN A 92 41.24 1.03 -6.12
N ALA A 93 42.12 1.99 -5.78
CA ALA A 93 43.56 1.75 -5.73
C ALA A 93 43.96 0.81 -4.58
N LEU A 94 43.38 0.97 -3.39
CA LEU A 94 43.58 0.07 -2.24
C LEU A 94 43.10 -1.36 -2.54
N ARG A 95 41.93 -1.53 -3.20
CA ARG A 95 41.43 -2.85 -3.63
C ARG A 95 42.39 -3.53 -4.62
N LYS A 96 42.96 -2.79 -5.59
CA LYS A 96 43.99 -3.31 -6.52
C LYS A 96 45.30 -3.68 -5.82
N LEU A 97 45.63 -2.98 -4.74
CA LEU A 97 46.80 -3.25 -3.90
C LEU A 97 46.59 -4.44 -2.95
N GLY A 98 45.36 -4.94 -2.81
CA GLY A 98 44.99 -6.03 -1.90
C GLY A 98 44.63 -5.58 -0.47
N GLU A 99 44.65 -4.28 -0.20
CA GLU A 99 44.34 -3.65 1.10
C GLU A 99 42.82 -3.58 1.35
N ASN A 100 42.12 -4.69 1.13
CA ASN A 100 40.65 -4.76 1.12
C ASN A 100 40.02 -4.36 2.47
N ALA A 101 40.66 -4.72 3.59
CA ALA A 101 40.16 -4.35 4.92
C ALA A 101 40.24 -2.83 5.17
N VAL A 102 41.31 -2.18 4.71
CA VAL A 102 41.44 -0.71 4.74
C VAL A 102 40.40 -0.08 3.81
N ALA A 103 40.29 -0.60 2.58
CA ALA A 103 39.37 -0.11 1.57
C ALA A 103 37.92 -0.15 2.07
N ASP A 104 37.48 -1.27 2.65
CA ASP A 104 36.12 -1.43 3.19
C ASP A 104 35.86 -0.60 4.45
N GLY A 105 36.89 -0.36 5.28
CA GLY A 105 36.80 0.55 6.42
C GLY A 105 36.54 2.00 5.96
N ILE A 106 37.28 2.44 4.94
CA ILE A 106 37.11 3.75 4.30
C ILE A 106 35.76 3.84 3.59
N ASP A 107 35.37 2.81 2.82
CA ASP A 107 34.09 2.78 2.08
C ASP A 107 32.90 2.90 3.03
N ARG A 108 32.90 2.19 4.17
CA ARG A 108 31.85 2.32 5.20
C ARG A 108 31.81 3.71 5.85
N GLN A 109 32.95 4.38 6.02
CA GLN A 109 33.01 5.69 6.68
C GLN A 109 32.66 6.85 5.72
N LYS A 110 33.09 6.77 4.46
CA LYS A 110 32.97 7.86 3.47
C LYS A 110 31.85 7.65 2.45
N HIS A 111 31.46 6.40 2.17
CA HIS A 111 30.30 6.06 1.34
C HIS A 111 29.39 5.01 2.03
N PRO A 112 28.79 5.32 3.20
CA PRO A 112 27.89 4.38 3.88
C PRO A 112 26.76 3.86 2.97
N ALA A 113 26.28 4.64 2.01
CA ALA A 113 25.35 4.18 0.98
C ALA A 113 25.92 3.07 0.08
N CYS A 114 27.17 3.19 -0.41
CA CYS A 114 27.81 2.11 -1.17
C CYS A 114 27.98 0.85 -0.33
N ALA A 115 28.33 0.98 0.95
CA ALA A 115 28.44 -0.17 1.84
C ALA A 115 27.10 -0.89 2.07
N ILE A 116 26.00 -0.14 2.22
CA ILE A 116 24.63 -0.69 2.31
C ILE A 116 24.25 -1.42 1.01
N PHE A 117 24.49 -0.79 -0.14
CA PHE A 117 24.22 -1.38 -1.46
C PHE A 117 25.02 -2.68 -1.68
N THR A 118 26.33 -2.66 -1.44
CA THR A 118 27.20 -3.86 -1.55
C THR A 118 26.69 -5.00 -0.66
N ALA A 119 26.35 -4.70 0.60
CA ALA A 119 25.93 -5.72 1.56
C ALA A 119 24.60 -6.42 1.19
N GLN A 120 23.70 -5.75 0.45
CA GLN A 120 22.36 -6.25 0.16
C GLN A 120 22.14 -6.64 -1.32
N CYS A 121 22.91 -6.09 -2.27
CA CYS A 121 22.66 -6.24 -3.71
C CYS A 121 23.74 -7.01 -4.49
N GLU A 122 25.04 -6.90 -4.15
CA GLU A 122 26.11 -7.44 -5.01
C GLU A 122 26.12 -8.97 -5.15
N SER A 123 25.62 -9.67 -4.13
CA SER A 123 25.53 -11.14 -4.11
C SER A 123 24.10 -11.66 -4.23
N ASN A 124 23.14 -10.83 -4.66
CA ASN A 124 21.72 -11.18 -4.69
C ASN A 124 21.24 -11.48 -6.12
N GLU A 125 21.08 -12.76 -6.45
CA GLU A 125 20.65 -13.23 -7.78
C GLU A 125 19.33 -12.57 -8.23
N CYS A 126 18.33 -12.43 -7.35
CA CYS A 126 17.04 -11.80 -7.70
C CYS A 126 17.18 -10.33 -8.12
N ILE A 127 18.16 -9.60 -7.57
CA ILE A 127 18.47 -8.23 -8.01
C ILE A 127 19.21 -8.27 -9.35
N VAL A 128 20.24 -9.11 -9.48
CA VAL A 128 21.04 -9.25 -10.70
C VAL A 128 20.17 -9.59 -11.93
N ASP A 129 19.19 -10.48 -11.76
CA ASP A 129 18.29 -10.94 -12.81
C ASP A 129 17.27 -9.89 -13.27
N VAL A 130 16.79 -9.02 -12.36
CA VAL A 130 15.79 -8.00 -12.70
C VAL A 130 16.40 -6.72 -13.28
N LEU A 131 17.66 -6.41 -12.94
CA LEU A 131 18.35 -5.18 -13.39
C LEU A 131 18.33 -4.94 -14.91
N PRO A 132 18.60 -5.93 -15.80
CA PRO A 132 18.53 -5.73 -17.25
C PRO A 132 17.17 -5.26 -17.76
N ARG A 133 16.08 -5.57 -17.04
CA ARG A 133 14.72 -5.14 -17.38
C ARG A 133 14.39 -3.74 -16.85
N LEU A 134 15.17 -3.24 -15.89
CA LEU A 134 15.00 -1.93 -15.28
C LEU A 134 15.90 -0.84 -15.89
N VAL A 135 16.82 -1.17 -16.81
CA VAL A 135 17.83 -0.25 -17.40
C VAL A 135 17.25 1.11 -17.79
N MET A 136 16.16 1.12 -18.57
CA MET A 136 15.48 2.35 -18.99
C MET A 136 14.94 3.16 -17.80
N PHE A 137 14.33 2.50 -16.81
CA PHE A 137 13.79 3.17 -15.63
C PHE A 137 14.93 3.78 -14.78
N LEU A 138 16.02 3.02 -14.57
CA LEU A 138 17.22 3.48 -13.86
C LEU A 138 17.93 4.63 -14.60
N GLY A 139 17.94 4.60 -15.94
CA GLY A 139 18.52 5.65 -16.77
C GLY A 139 17.74 6.96 -16.69
N MET A 140 16.41 6.88 -16.81
CA MET A 140 15.54 8.07 -16.75
C MET A 140 15.54 8.74 -15.36
N GLU A 141 15.57 7.96 -14.28
CA GLU A 141 15.76 8.48 -12.91
C GLU A 141 17.23 8.90 -12.60
N LYS A 142 18.11 8.87 -13.63
CA LYS A 142 19.52 9.27 -13.60
C LYS A 142 20.38 8.49 -12.59
N ILE A 143 19.97 7.26 -12.28
CA ILE A 143 20.74 6.32 -11.46
C ILE A 143 21.85 5.69 -12.31
N ILE A 144 21.65 5.47 -13.61
CA ILE A 144 22.70 5.03 -14.54
C ILE A 144 22.75 5.93 -15.78
N SER A 145 23.82 5.80 -16.57
CA SER A 145 23.93 6.51 -17.85
C SER A 145 22.99 5.90 -18.90
N GLU A 146 22.23 6.76 -19.58
CA GLU A 146 21.24 6.42 -20.62
C GLU A 146 21.85 5.65 -21.82
N MET A 147 23.17 5.74 -22.03
CA MET A 147 23.87 5.03 -23.11
C MET A 147 24.20 3.54 -22.84
N LEU A 148 23.78 2.97 -21.70
CA LEU A 148 23.91 1.54 -21.44
C LEU A 148 22.82 0.76 -22.21
N VAL A 149 23.12 0.41 -23.46
CA VAL A 149 22.25 -0.37 -24.36
C VAL A 149 21.93 -1.73 -23.73
N PRO A 150 20.67 -2.22 -23.74
CA PRO A 150 20.30 -3.45 -23.05
C PRO A 150 20.75 -4.70 -23.82
N THR A 151 21.92 -5.23 -23.46
CA THR A 151 22.35 -6.59 -23.82
C THR A 151 22.17 -7.57 -22.66
N THR A 152 21.59 -8.74 -22.95
CA THR A 152 21.32 -9.79 -21.97
C THR A 152 22.62 -10.37 -21.39
N GLY A 153 22.76 -10.38 -20.07
CA GLY A 153 23.92 -10.91 -19.35
C GLY A 153 24.70 -9.89 -18.51
N GLU A 154 24.31 -8.61 -18.53
CA GLU A 154 25.07 -7.51 -17.93
C GLU A 154 24.67 -7.10 -16.49
N GLY A 155 23.90 -7.92 -15.77
CA GLY A 155 23.50 -7.64 -14.37
C GLY A 155 24.66 -7.18 -13.46
N PRO A 156 25.84 -7.83 -13.46
CA PRO A 156 27.02 -7.36 -12.72
C PRO A 156 27.60 -6.02 -13.21
N VAL A 157 27.50 -5.71 -14.51
CA VAL A 157 27.93 -4.42 -15.08
C VAL A 157 26.99 -3.30 -14.62
N LEU A 158 25.69 -3.58 -14.58
CA LEU A 158 24.66 -2.66 -14.07
C LEU A 158 24.83 -2.42 -12.56
N LEU A 159 25.14 -3.45 -11.76
CA LEU A 159 25.48 -3.29 -10.34
C LEU A 159 26.65 -2.32 -10.13
N GLU A 160 27.74 -2.46 -10.89
CA GLU A 160 28.91 -1.56 -10.80
C GLU A 160 28.57 -0.14 -11.28
N ALA A 161 27.72 0.02 -12.31
CA ALA A 161 27.24 1.33 -12.75
C ALA A 161 26.39 2.02 -11.67
N ILE A 162 25.46 1.30 -11.04
CA ILE A 162 24.64 1.80 -9.92
C ILE A 162 25.54 2.13 -8.72
N LYS A 163 26.49 1.27 -8.37
CA LYS A 163 27.44 1.50 -7.27
C LYS A 163 28.26 2.79 -7.46
N ARG A 164 28.75 3.04 -8.68
CA ARG A 164 29.44 4.30 -9.03
C ARG A 164 28.54 5.51 -8.87
N SER A 165 27.28 5.39 -9.29
CA SER A 165 26.29 6.46 -9.16
C SER A 165 25.91 6.78 -7.71
N ILE A 166 25.76 5.76 -6.86
CA ILE A 166 25.55 5.89 -5.41
C ILE A 166 26.80 6.49 -4.74
N CYS A 167 27.99 6.16 -5.23
CA CYS A 167 29.24 6.72 -4.72
C CYS A 167 29.40 8.21 -5.06
N PHE A 168 28.86 8.63 -6.21
CA PHE A 168 28.84 10.02 -6.64
C PHE A 168 27.76 10.85 -5.94
N ASP A 169 26.54 10.31 -5.80
CA ASP A 169 25.42 10.91 -5.08
C ASP A 169 24.69 9.82 -4.26
N TYR A 170 24.82 9.90 -2.93
CA TYR A 170 24.29 8.89 -2.02
C TYR A 170 22.76 8.77 -2.07
N HIS A 171 22.04 9.85 -2.43
CA HIS A 171 20.58 9.82 -2.60
C HIS A 171 20.12 8.87 -3.72
N ASN A 172 21.01 8.52 -4.66
CA ASN A 172 20.69 7.53 -5.69
C ASN A 172 20.42 6.13 -5.09
N LEU A 173 20.85 5.85 -3.85
CA LEU A 173 20.44 4.63 -3.14
C LEU A 173 18.96 4.66 -2.74
N GLU A 174 18.44 5.80 -2.26
CA GLU A 174 17.00 5.94 -1.97
C GLU A 174 16.19 5.80 -3.27
N LYS A 175 16.60 6.47 -4.36
CA LYS A 175 15.95 6.35 -5.67
C LYS A 175 15.95 4.90 -6.16
N PHE A 176 17.11 4.23 -6.10
CA PHE A 176 17.26 2.84 -6.52
C PHE A 176 16.35 1.89 -5.73
N ALA A 177 16.32 2.01 -4.40
CA ALA A 177 15.42 1.21 -3.58
C ALA A 177 13.94 1.54 -3.86
N THR A 178 13.61 2.80 -4.16
CA THR A 178 12.26 3.22 -4.55
C THR A 178 11.84 2.67 -5.92
N VAL A 179 12.76 2.52 -6.87
CA VAL A 179 12.52 1.81 -8.14
C VAL A 179 12.21 0.33 -7.89
N LEU A 180 13.01 -0.35 -7.06
CA LEU A 180 12.79 -1.76 -6.71
C LEU A 180 11.44 -1.99 -5.99
N MET A 181 11.01 -1.04 -5.15
CA MET A 181 9.71 -1.04 -4.45
C MET A 181 8.48 -1.02 -5.38
N ARG A 182 8.64 -0.80 -6.69
CA ARG A 182 7.53 -0.84 -7.67
C ARG A 182 7.23 -2.24 -8.22
N LEU A 183 8.01 -3.24 -7.79
CA LEU A 183 7.86 -4.62 -8.22
C LEU A 183 7.04 -5.44 -7.22
N ASN A 184 6.14 -6.30 -7.74
CA ASN A 184 5.33 -7.21 -6.92
C ASN A 184 6.13 -8.45 -6.44
N ALA A 185 7.40 -8.58 -6.82
CA ALA A 185 8.28 -9.67 -6.40
C ALA A 185 8.70 -9.53 -4.93
N GLN A 186 8.18 -10.42 -4.07
CA GLN A 186 8.36 -10.34 -2.61
C GLN A 186 9.85 -10.37 -2.19
N SER A 187 10.69 -11.11 -2.91
CA SER A 187 12.14 -11.16 -2.68
C SER A 187 12.79 -9.79 -2.89
N VAL A 188 12.58 -9.20 -4.06
CA VAL A 188 13.11 -7.87 -4.44
C VAL A 188 12.59 -6.78 -3.52
N THR A 189 11.28 -6.78 -3.23
CA THR A 189 10.65 -5.79 -2.35
C THR A 189 11.13 -5.92 -0.90
N SER A 190 11.46 -7.11 -0.41
CA SER A 190 12.06 -7.26 0.92
C SER A 190 13.46 -6.64 1.03
N ILE A 191 14.26 -6.75 -0.04
CA ILE A 191 15.58 -6.12 -0.14
C ILE A 191 15.43 -4.59 -0.20
N ALA A 192 14.51 -4.09 -1.03
CA ALA A 192 14.23 -2.67 -1.15
C ALA A 192 13.83 -2.01 0.18
N HIS A 193 13.00 -2.68 0.99
CA HIS A 193 12.69 -2.24 2.36
C HIS A 193 13.93 -2.20 3.27
N SER A 194 14.81 -3.20 3.15
CA SER A 194 16.05 -3.28 3.93
C SER A 194 17.05 -2.17 3.52
N LEU A 195 17.14 -1.85 2.23
CA LEU A 195 17.94 -0.73 1.72
C LEU A 195 17.45 0.60 2.29
N LEU A 196 16.15 0.89 2.18
CA LEU A 196 15.54 2.13 2.72
C LEU A 196 15.70 2.24 4.24
N LYS A 197 15.59 1.12 4.97
CA LYS A 197 15.75 1.08 6.43
C LYS A 197 17.18 1.42 6.85
N ASP A 198 18.17 0.82 6.20
CA ASP A 198 19.57 1.06 6.53
C ASP A 198 20.03 2.45 6.03
N TYR A 199 19.51 2.92 4.89
CA TYR A 199 19.69 4.29 4.40
C TYR A 199 19.22 5.31 5.45
N ARG A 200 17.98 5.20 5.93
CA ARG A 200 17.41 6.06 6.99
C ARG A 200 18.23 6.09 8.27
N LYS A 201 18.88 4.97 8.60
CA LYS A 201 19.74 4.85 9.78
C LYS A 201 21.11 5.51 9.58
N ALA A 202 21.65 5.49 8.36
CA ALA A 202 22.90 6.14 8.01
C ALA A 202 22.75 7.65 7.77
N PHE A 203 21.62 8.08 7.22
CA PHE A 203 21.31 9.47 6.86
C PHE A 203 20.01 9.94 7.55
N PRO A 204 20.00 10.10 8.89
CA PRO A 204 18.83 10.58 9.60
C PRO A 204 18.47 12.03 9.22
N ASP A 205 19.48 12.87 8.96
CA ASP A 205 19.30 14.30 8.70
C ASP A 205 18.51 14.58 7.42
N ASP A 206 18.67 13.78 6.36
CA ASP A 206 17.87 13.85 5.12
C ASP A 206 16.37 13.93 5.41
N TYR A 207 15.90 13.13 6.37
CA TYR A 207 14.50 13.06 6.80
C TYR A 207 14.10 14.17 7.78
N PHE A 208 15.06 14.76 8.51
CA PHE A 208 14.83 15.96 9.31
C PHE A 208 14.82 17.25 8.49
N THR A 209 15.46 17.32 7.31
CA THR A 209 15.42 18.50 6.43
C THR A 209 14.01 18.84 5.94
N ILE A 210 13.10 17.86 5.85
CA ILE A 210 11.69 18.07 5.52
C ILE A 210 10.93 18.79 6.66
N VAL A 211 11.44 18.73 7.89
CA VAL A 211 10.76 19.18 9.12
C VAL A 211 11.50 20.34 9.82
N SER A 212 12.77 20.61 9.51
CA SER A 212 13.61 21.48 10.34
C SER A 212 14.71 22.26 9.59
N LYS A 213 14.30 23.23 8.77
CA LYS A 213 14.85 24.61 8.75
C LYS A 213 14.05 25.52 7.82
N GLU A 214 13.26 26.40 8.44
CA GLU A 214 12.66 27.63 7.86
C GLU A 214 11.73 27.44 6.63
N ASN A 215 10.42 27.52 6.91
CA ASN A 215 9.27 27.59 5.99
C ASN A 215 8.77 26.28 5.34
N ILE A 216 7.67 25.76 5.90
CA ILE A 216 7.00 24.50 5.51
C ILE A 216 6.07 24.70 4.30
N ASN A 217 6.57 24.34 3.12
CA ASN A 217 6.04 23.37 2.13
C ASN A 217 4.52 22.94 2.09
N ILE A 218 4.07 22.43 0.92
CA ILE A 218 2.79 21.70 0.60
C ILE A 218 1.56 22.59 0.27
N SER A 219 0.79 22.29 -0.82
CA SER A 219 0.27 23.39 -1.66
C SER A 219 -0.66 23.15 -2.93
N LEU A 220 -1.65 24.06 -3.19
CA LEU A 220 -2.56 24.36 -4.39
C LEU A 220 -3.44 23.30 -5.13
N PRO A 221 -4.62 23.65 -5.78
CA PRO A 221 -4.92 24.67 -6.85
C PRO A 221 -5.97 25.78 -6.53
N LEU A 222 -5.85 27.00 -7.08
CA LEU A 222 -6.94 28.00 -7.05
C LEU A 222 -7.10 28.94 -8.28
N LYS A 223 -8.26 28.83 -8.94
CA LYS A 223 -9.12 30.00 -9.14
C LYS A 223 -10.19 29.92 -8.05
N LEU A 224 -10.44 31.03 -7.33
CA LEU A 224 -11.46 31.06 -6.28
C LEU A 224 -12.79 30.60 -6.88
N THR A 225 -13.22 29.43 -6.45
CA THR A 225 -14.62 29.03 -6.43
C THR A 225 -15.39 30.03 -5.55
N PRO A 226 -16.63 30.41 -5.90
CA PRO A 226 -17.52 31.14 -4.98
C PRO A 226 -17.58 30.51 -3.59
N GLU A 227 -17.44 29.19 -3.53
CA GLU A 227 -17.33 28.34 -2.35
C GLU A 227 -16.10 28.67 -1.47
N PHE A 228 -14.94 29.03 -2.06
CA PHE A 228 -13.76 29.46 -1.29
C PHE A 228 -13.96 30.86 -0.68
N THR A 229 -14.54 31.79 -1.45
CA THR A 229 -14.92 33.11 -0.91
C THR A 229 -15.92 32.93 0.25
N LYS A 230 -16.91 32.04 0.09
CA LYS A 230 -17.86 31.68 1.16
C LYS A 230 -17.14 31.16 2.41
N ILE A 231 -16.17 30.26 2.29
CA ILE A 231 -15.39 29.76 3.44
C ILE A 231 -14.60 30.89 4.12
N ARG A 232 -13.92 31.76 3.36
CA ARG A 232 -13.15 32.86 3.96
C ARG A 232 -14.06 33.91 4.62
N THR A 233 -15.24 34.18 4.06
CA THR A 233 -16.28 34.98 4.72
C THR A 233 -16.72 34.30 6.02
N MET A 234 -17.11 33.02 6.01
CA MET A 234 -17.50 32.29 7.24
C MET A 234 -16.40 32.26 8.32
N PHE A 235 -15.11 32.26 7.94
CA PHE A 235 -14.00 32.36 8.89
C PHE A 235 -13.83 33.78 9.46
N THR A 236 -14.12 34.81 8.66
CA THR A 236 -14.14 36.20 9.10
C THR A 236 -15.31 36.43 10.05
N ASP A 237 -16.51 35.95 9.67
CA ASP A 237 -17.72 35.96 10.50
C ASP A 237 -17.47 35.22 11.82
N LEU A 238 -16.74 34.09 11.80
CA LEU A 238 -16.37 33.35 13.02
C LEU A 238 -15.48 34.18 13.95
N ILE A 239 -14.48 34.89 13.42
CA ILE A 239 -13.60 35.73 14.24
C ILE A 239 -14.40 36.87 14.88
N ASP A 240 -15.31 37.49 14.13
CA ASP A 240 -16.19 38.58 14.61
C ASP A 240 -17.19 38.08 15.68
N ASP A 241 -17.89 36.97 15.41
CA ASP A 241 -18.78 36.28 16.37
C ASP A 241 -18.05 35.97 17.69
N VAL A 242 -16.84 35.39 17.60
CA VAL A 242 -16.02 35.02 18.76
C VAL A 242 -15.52 36.26 19.50
N ALA A 243 -15.09 37.31 18.78
CA ALA A 243 -14.67 38.57 19.37
C ALA A 243 -15.84 39.20 20.16
N GLN A 244 -17.01 39.33 19.54
CA GLN A 244 -18.20 39.90 20.16
C GLN A 244 -18.62 39.12 21.42
N ALA A 245 -18.74 37.80 21.33
CA ALA A 245 -19.14 36.95 22.45
C ALA A 245 -18.12 36.98 23.62
N ILE A 246 -16.83 37.04 23.32
CA ILE A 246 -15.77 37.17 24.33
C ILE A 246 -15.76 38.57 24.94
N ASN A 247 -15.93 39.64 24.17
CA ASN A 247 -15.93 41.02 24.68
C ASN A 247 -17.13 41.29 25.62
N ASN A 248 -18.25 40.58 25.41
CA ASN A 248 -19.39 40.56 26.33
C ASN A 248 -19.13 39.78 27.65
N SER A 249 -18.18 38.83 27.66
CA SER A 249 -18.04 37.81 28.71
C SER A 249 -16.72 37.85 29.49
N VAL A 250 -15.66 38.42 28.90
CA VAL A 250 -14.27 38.34 29.38
C VAL A 250 -13.61 39.71 29.29
N THR A 251 -13.03 40.17 30.39
CA THR A 251 -12.28 41.44 30.42
C THR A 251 -10.94 41.31 29.70
N TYR A 252 -10.55 42.34 28.94
CA TYR A 252 -9.22 42.51 28.32
C TYR A 252 -8.03 42.00 29.16
N GLU A 253 -7.90 42.41 30.42
CA GLU A 253 -6.77 42.02 31.29
C GLU A 253 -6.71 40.51 31.55
N ASN A 254 -7.87 39.86 31.70
CA ASN A 254 -7.93 38.41 31.90
C ASN A 254 -7.55 37.66 30.61
N LEU A 255 -8.05 38.10 29.46
CA LEU A 255 -7.70 37.52 28.16
C LEU A 255 -6.21 37.71 27.87
N LYS A 256 -5.70 38.96 27.98
CA LYS A 256 -4.28 39.30 27.79
C LYS A 256 -3.35 38.47 28.69
N ARG A 257 -3.72 38.25 29.95
CA ARG A 257 -2.98 37.40 30.90
C ARG A 257 -3.00 35.92 30.53
N TYR A 258 -4.07 35.43 29.91
CA TYR A 258 -4.16 34.05 29.42
C TYR A 258 -3.32 33.85 28.15
N VAL A 259 -3.56 34.65 27.12
CA VAL A 259 -2.86 34.59 25.83
C VAL A 259 -1.36 34.86 26.02
N GLY A 260 -0.97 35.75 26.94
CA GLY A 260 0.43 36.01 27.29
C GLY A 260 1.20 34.83 27.90
N ARG A 261 0.55 33.69 28.18
CA ARG A 261 1.22 32.43 28.54
C ARG A 261 1.72 31.66 27.32
N ASN A 262 1.10 31.85 26.15
CA ASN A 262 1.65 31.38 24.88
C ASN A 262 2.94 32.16 24.58
N LYS A 263 4.03 31.45 24.26
CA LYS A 263 5.34 32.07 24.01
C LYS A 263 5.39 32.81 22.68
N ASP A 264 4.63 32.34 21.69
CA ASP A 264 4.71 32.77 20.30
C ASP A 264 3.84 34.03 20.08
N LEU A 265 2.72 34.14 20.80
CA LEU A 265 1.84 35.32 20.82
C LEU A 265 2.34 36.45 21.73
N ARG A 266 3.18 36.13 22.74
CA ARG A 266 3.67 37.10 23.74
C ARG A 266 4.36 38.35 23.15
N PRO A 267 5.20 38.28 22.10
CA PRO A 267 5.85 39.48 21.54
C PRO A 267 4.84 40.47 20.92
N HIS A 268 3.77 39.95 20.31
CA HIS A 268 2.80 40.73 19.56
C HIS A 268 1.74 41.39 20.46
N LEU A 269 1.36 40.72 21.56
CA LEU A 269 0.44 41.20 22.61
C LEU A 269 0.76 42.56 23.25
N ALA A 270 1.96 43.10 23.06
CA ALA A 270 2.32 44.43 23.52
C ALA A 270 1.56 45.54 22.77
N HIS A 271 1.14 45.27 21.53
CA HIS A 271 0.49 46.25 20.65
C HIS A 271 -1.04 46.27 20.78
N CYS A 272 -1.66 45.17 21.23
CA CYS A 272 -3.10 45.02 21.38
C CYS A 272 -3.64 45.82 22.59
N LYS A 273 -4.62 46.70 22.37
CA LYS A 273 -5.18 47.66 23.35
C LYS A 273 -6.53 47.26 23.93
N ASN A 274 -7.27 46.39 23.25
CA ASN A 274 -8.62 45.96 23.62
C ASN A 274 -8.78 44.45 23.36
N THR A 275 -9.96 43.90 23.70
CA THR A 275 -10.27 42.48 23.54
C THR A 275 -10.22 42.06 22.07
N ASP A 276 -10.77 42.88 21.18
CA ASP A 276 -10.93 42.58 19.76
C ASP A 276 -9.55 42.47 19.07
N GLU A 277 -8.64 43.42 19.31
CA GLU A 277 -7.24 43.39 18.84
C GLU A 277 -6.44 42.18 19.37
N ILE A 278 -6.87 41.54 20.46
CA ILE A 278 -6.28 40.28 20.93
C ILE A 278 -6.88 39.09 20.16
N ILE A 279 -8.19 39.09 19.89
CA ILE A 279 -8.86 38.03 19.12
C ILE A 279 -8.45 38.08 17.64
N GLU A 280 -8.23 39.26 17.04
CA GLU A 280 -7.63 39.41 15.71
C GLU A 280 -6.23 38.78 15.66
N LEU A 281 -5.35 39.09 16.63
CA LEU A 281 -4.02 38.48 16.73
C LEU A 281 -4.06 36.94 16.84
N ILE A 282 -5.09 36.40 17.49
CA ILE A 282 -5.31 34.94 17.55
C ILE A 282 -5.84 34.42 16.21
N GLY A 283 -6.73 35.16 15.55
CA GLY A 283 -7.29 34.86 14.23
C GLY A 283 -6.23 34.79 13.12
N ASP A 284 -5.23 35.67 13.16
CA ASP A 284 -4.08 35.69 12.23
C ASP A 284 -3.15 34.46 12.35
N GLU A 285 -3.14 33.85 13.54
CA GLU A 285 -2.37 32.66 13.88
C GLU A 285 -3.20 31.37 13.76
N CYS A 286 -4.53 31.50 13.73
CA CYS A 286 -5.45 30.46 13.27
C CYS A 286 -5.40 30.27 11.75
N SER A 287 -6.01 29.18 11.29
CA SER A 287 -6.18 28.90 9.86
C SER A 287 -7.58 28.37 9.57
N LEU A 288 -7.96 28.30 8.30
CA LEU A 288 -9.31 27.87 7.88
C LEU A 288 -9.75 26.49 8.39
N ILE A 289 -8.82 25.62 8.81
CA ILE A 289 -9.13 24.31 9.42
C ILE A 289 -8.80 24.27 10.92
N ASN A 290 -7.84 25.09 11.37
CA ASN A 290 -7.33 25.07 12.74
C ASN A 290 -7.71 26.36 13.46
N VAL A 291 -8.90 26.33 14.04
CA VAL A 291 -9.46 27.34 14.94
C VAL A 291 -9.08 27.08 16.41
N GLY A 292 -8.20 26.10 16.70
CA GLY A 292 -7.97 25.58 18.05
C GLY A 292 -7.51 26.59 19.10
N LEU A 293 -6.91 27.72 18.70
CA LEU A 293 -6.60 28.82 19.62
C LEU A 293 -7.87 29.58 20.05
N LEU A 294 -8.83 29.78 19.14
CA LEU A 294 -10.15 30.34 19.46
C LEU A 294 -10.93 29.36 20.36
N GLU A 295 -10.93 28.06 20.02
CA GLU A 295 -11.58 27.01 20.83
C GLU A 295 -11.02 26.97 22.26
N GLY A 296 -9.70 26.90 22.41
CA GLY A 296 -9.04 26.86 23.72
C GLY A 296 -9.17 28.14 24.57
N ILE A 297 -9.77 29.20 24.02
CA ILE A 297 -10.19 30.40 24.76
C ILE A 297 -11.68 30.30 25.09
N VAL A 298 -12.51 29.95 24.12
CA VAL A 298 -13.96 29.79 24.29
C VAL A 298 -14.29 28.73 25.34
N GLU A 299 -13.65 27.56 25.28
CA GLU A 299 -13.74 26.51 26.33
C GLU A 299 -13.22 27.01 27.69
N LYS A 300 -12.12 27.78 27.70
CA LYS A 300 -11.50 28.28 28.93
C LYS A 300 -12.40 29.24 29.70
N TYR A 301 -13.25 29.99 29.00
CA TYR A 301 -14.16 30.98 29.58
C TYR A 301 -15.65 30.58 29.47
N GLU A 302 -15.95 29.35 29.04
CA GLU A 302 -17.31 28.77 28.93
C GLU A 302 -18.29 29.62 28.09
N VAL A 303 -17.80 30.23 27.00
CA VAL A 303 -18.54 31.20 26.17
C VAL A 303 -19.44 30.49 25.15
N LYS A 304 -20.59 29.99 25.60
CA LYS A 304 -21.52 29.15 24.82
C LYS A 304 -21.99 29.74 23.48
N GLU A 305 -22.08 31.06 23.38
CA GLU A 305 -22.44 31.75 22.12
C GLU A 305 -21.38 31.49 21.05
N ALA A 306 -20.10 31.64 21.42
CA ALA A 306 -18.96 31.34 20.56
C ALA A 306 -18.77 29.84 20.29
N GLU A 307 -19.08 28.94 21.25
CA GLU A 307 -19.07 27.49 21.02
C GLU A 307 -19.99 27.11 19.84
N SER A 308 -21.16 27.76 19.75
CA SER A 308 -22.13 27.52 18.68
C SER A 308 -21.59 27.96 17.31
N SER A 309 -20.98 29.15 17.21
CA SER A 309 -20.38 29.64 15.97
C SER A 309 -19.18 28.79 15.52
N ILE A 310 -18.32 28.36 16.46
CA ILE A 310 -17.20 27.44 16.19
C ILE A 310 -17.71 26.10 15.62
N GLN A 311 -18.71 25.48 16.26
CA GLN A 311 -19.24 24.20 15.78
C GLN A 311 -19.96 24.33 14.42
N LYS A 312 -20.69 25.43 14.21
CA LYS A 312 -21.31 25.76 12.92
C LYS A 312 -20.26 25.88 11.82
N TYR A 313 -19.17 26.59 12.06
CA TYR A 313 -18.05 26.71 11.13
C TYR A 313 -17.42 25.34 10.81
N LYS A 314 -17.10 24.55 11.86
CA LYS A 314 -16.56 23.19 11.70
C LYS A 314 -17.46 22.27 10.85
N ASN A 315 -18.77 22.33 11.04
CA ASN A 315 -19.71 21.52 10.27
C ASN A 315 -19.71 21.87 8.78
N GLU A 316 -19.60 23.15 8.42
CA GLU A 316 -19.55 23.55 7.00
C GLU A 316 -18.22 23.19 6.34
N ILE A 317 -17.13 23.24 7.11
CA ILE A 317 -15.82 22.69 6.70
C ILE A 317 -15.92 21.16 6.51
N GLU A 318 -16.55 20.41 7.42
CA GLU A 318 -16.80 18.96 7.23
C GLU A 318 -17.66 18.63 6.00
N THR A 319 -18.67 19.45 5.69
CA THR A 319 -19.53 19.26 4.52
C THR A 319 -18.73 19.45 3.22
N PHE A 320 -17.88 20.48 3.16
CA PHE A 320 -16.95 20.70 2.05
C PHE A 320 -16.04 19.48 1.79
N HIS A 321 -15.60 18.79 2.86
CA HIS A 321 -14.80 17.56 2.72
C HIS A 321 -15.58 16.36 2.19
N LYS A 322 -16.86 16.19 2.55
CA LYS A 322 -17.67 15.02 2.16
C LYS A 322 -18.11 15.05 0.69
N GLU A 323 -18.26 16.22 0.09
CA GLU A 323 -18.66 16.37 -1.32
C GLU A 323 -17.49 16.21 -2.31
N GLY A 324 -16.25 16.34 -1.84
CA GLY A 324 -15.04 16.02 -2.60
C GLY A 324 -14.86 14.51 -2.77
N ARG A 325 -15.35 13.95 -3.88
CA ARG A 325 -15.39 12.49 -4.16
C ARG A 325 -14.05 11.80 -3.80
N PRO A 326 -14.02 10.88 -2.82
CA PRO A 326 -12.77 10.29 -2.37
C PRO A 326 -12.24 9.25 -3.37
N LEU A 327 -11.03 9.49 -3.88
CA LEU A 327 -10.22 8.55 -4.69
C LEU A 327 -9.89 7.22 -3.98
N ARG A 328 -10.30 7.05 -2.72
CA ARG A 328 -10.16 5.83 -1.92
C ARG A 328 -10.77 4.59 -2.59
N GLN A 329 -11.73 4.75 -3.50
CA GLN A 329 -12.28 3.64 -4.30
C GLN A 329 -11.32 3.08 -5.37
N PHE A 330 -10.14 3.70 -5.59
CA PHE A 330 -9.19 3.32 -6.64
C PHE A 330 -7.81 2.90 -6.13
N LEU A 331 -7.50 3.09 -4.84
CA LEU A 331 -6.13 3.04 -4.32
C LEU A 331 -6.03 2.37 -2.92
N ASP A 332 -6.31 1.07 -2.85
CA ASP A 332 -6.25 0.23 -1.63
C ASP A 332 -4.82 -0.16 -1.18
N GLN A 333 -3.80 0.68 -1.45
CA GLN A 333 -2.41 0.40 -1.10
C GLN A 333 -1.80 1.51 -0.24
N TYR A 334 -0.99 1.09 0.75
CA TYR A 334 -0.12 1.96 1.54
C TYR A 334 1.13 2.30 0.75
N LEU A 335 1.31 3.58 0.39
CA LEU A 335 2.59 4.08 -0.14
C LEU A 335 3.38 4.78 0.97
N ALA A 336 4.64 4.37 1.12
CA ALA A 336 5.57 4.81 2.17
C ALA A 336 6.41 6.04 1.73
N PRO A 337 7.05 6.78 2.67
CA PRO A 337 7.34 8.20 2.51
C PRO A 337 8.62 8.56 1.70
N ALA A 338 9.16 7.65 0.89
CA ALA A 338 10.31 7.97 0.03
C ALA A 338 9.98 9.11 -0.95
N SER A 339 10.95 9.94 -1.33
CA SER A 339 10.72 11.03 -2.29
C SER A 339 10.14 10.48 -3.61
N PRO A 340 9.10 11.11 -4.20
CA PRO A 340 8.49 10.57 -5.42
C PRO A 340 9.49 10.61 -6.58
N LEU A 341 9.57 9.52 -7.34
CA LEU A 341 10.39 9.43 -8.54
C LEU A 341 9.90 10.44 -9.59
N GLN A 342 10.77 10.83 -10.53
CA GLN A 342 10.34 11.76 -11.58
C GLN A 342 9.19 11.12 -12.39
N CYS A 343 9.26 9.84 -12.73
CA CYS A 343 8.18 9.13 -13.43
C CYS A 343 6.84 9.08 -12.67
N GLU A 344 6.84 9.39 -11.38
CA GLU A 344 5.66 9.41 -10.48
C GLU A 344 5.25 10.84 -10.10
N THR A 345 5.83 11.85 -10.75
CA THR A 345 5.62 13.26 -10.45
C THR A 345 4.97 13.99 -11.63
N ALA A 346 3.76 14.52 -11.42
CA ALA A 346 3.08 15.40 -12.36
C ALA A 346 3.29 16.86 -11.94
N THR A 347 3.60 17.76 -12.89
CA THR A 347 3.90 19.17 -12.60
C THR A 347 3.06 20.11 -13.47
N ILE A 348 2.39 21.07 -12.84
CA ILE A 348 1.40 22.01 -13.43
C ILE A 348 1.85 23.44 -13.15
N LEU A 349 2.53 24.08 -14.10
CA LEU A 349 2.88 25.50 -14.01
C LEU A 349 1.67 26.36 -14.42
N VAL A 350 1.26 27.29 -13.57
CA VAL A 350 0.15 28.23 -13.79
C VAL A 350 0.67 29.67 -13.77
N ARG A 351 0.40 30.41 -14.85
CA ARG A 351 0.77 31.83 -14.95
C ARG A 351 -0.34 32.70 -14.34
N LYS A 352 -0.40 32.72 -13.00
CA LYS A 352 -1.37 33.52 -12.24
C LYS A 352 -0.71 34.12 -11.00
N GLU A 353 -0.89 35.43 -10.83
CA GLU A 353 -0.57 36.14 -9.60
C GLU A 353 -1.58 35.80 -8.50
N VAL A 354 -1.09 35.40 -7.34
CA VAL A 354 -1.89 35.00 -6.16
C VAL A 354 -1.24 35.61 -4.92
N LYS A 355 -2.06 36.16 -4.02
CA LYS A 355 -1.56 36.81 -2.80
C LYS A 355 -1.10 35.76 -1.79
N ASP A 356 -0.18 36.13 -0.91
CA ASP A 356 0.47 35.15 -0.01
C ASP A 356 -0.50 34.54 1.00
N TYR A 357 -1.47 35.32 1.50
CA TYR A 357 -2.54 34.79 2.38
C TYR A 357 -3.49 33.83 1.63
N GLU A 358 -3.79 34.11 0.36
CA GLU A 358 -4.63 33.23 -0.47
C GLU A 358 -3.92 31.88 -0.65
N LEU A 359 -2.61 31.87 -0.92
CA LEU A 359 -1.79 30.66 -0.96
C LEU A 359 -1.83 29.88 0.35
N ARG A 360 -1.59 30.53 1.49
CA ARG A 360 -1.60 29.91 2.83
C ARG A 360 -2.91 29.17 3.11
N ASP A 361 -4.05 29.80 2.82
CA ASP A 361 -5.39 29.25 3.07
C ASP A 361 -5.71 28.00 2.21
N ILE A 362 -5.26 27.98 0.95
CA ILE A 362 -5.48 26.85 0.05
C ILE A 362 -4.71 25.63 0.52
N ASN A 363 -3.45 25.83 0.91
CA ASN A 363 -2.55 24.79 1.36
C ASN A 363 -3.11 24.08 2.60
N VAL A 364 -3.66 24.87 3.51
CA VAL A 364 -4.38 24.42 4.70
C VAL A 364 -5.61 23.57 4.31
N LEU A 365 -6.49 24.04 3.44
CA LEU A 365 -7.68 23.25 3.02
C LEU A 365 -7.32 22.00 2.20
N MET A 366 -6.24 22.06 1.41
CA MET A 366 -5.73 20.92 0.64
C MET A 366 -5.26 19.78 1.55
N ILE A 367 -4.63 20.08 2.69
CA ILE A 367 -4.21 19.06 3.66
C ILE A 367 -5.41 18.23 4.10
N VAL A 368 -6.56 18.85 4.39
CA VAL A 368 -7.75 18.15 4.91
C VAL A 368 -8.57 17.51 3.79
N ALA A 369 -8.72 18.17 2.64
CA ALA A 369 -9.35 17.59 1.44
C ALA A 369 -8.62 16.33 0.93
N PHE A 370 -7.31 16.28 1.08
CA PHE A 370 -6.49 15.12 0.72
C PHE A 370 -6.03 14.29 1.93
N GLU A 371 -6.48 14.56 3.16
CA GLU A 371 -6.03 13.83 4.37
C GLU A 371 -6.35 12.33 4.28
N THR A 372 -7.53 12.02 3.76
CA THR A 372 -7.97 10.64 3.49
C THR A 372 -7.24 9.96 2.31
N LEU A 373 -6.41 10.71 1.58
CA LEU A 373 -5.63 10.32 0.40
C LEU A 373 -4.11 10.53 0.58
N ALA A 374 -3.69 11.08 1.71
CA ALA A 374 -2.34 11.58 1.99
C ALA A 374 -1.20 10.55 1.86
N PRO A 375 -1.40 9.22 2.02
CA PRO A 375 -0.36 8.25 1.69
C PRO A 375 0.03 8.26 0.21
N ASN A 376 -0.90 8.60 -0.68
CA ASN A 376 -0.83 8.23 -2.10
C ASN A 376 -0.63 9.42 -3.06
N VAL A 377 -1.09 10.62 -2.68
CA VAL A 377 -0.93 11.85 -3.48
C VAL A 377 -0.40 12.98 -2.59
N ARG A 378 0.88 13.33 -2.73
CA ARG A 378 1.47 14.55 -2.16
C ARG A 378 1.40 15.68 -3.18
N VAL A 379 0.86 16.83 -2.78
CA VAL A 379 0.69 18.01 -3.65
C VAL A 379 1.51 19.18 -3.11
N HIS A 380 2.54 19.60 -3.84
CA HIS A 380 3.46 20.68 -3.46
C HIS A 380 3.37 21.85 -4.43
N VAL A 381 3.70 23.06 -3.99
CA VAL A 381 3.86 24.24 -4.86
C VAL A 381 4.89 25.16 -4.31
N ILE A 382 5.56 25.74 -5.28
CA ILE A 382 6.54 26.78 -5.16
C ILE A 382 5.91 28.02 -5.82
N LYS A 383 5.77 29.12 -5.07
CA LYS A 383 5.42 30.42 -5.64
C LYS A 383 6.66 30.99 -6.31
N GLU A 384 6.54 31.33 -7.58
CA GLU A 384 7.61 31.86 -8.41
C GLU A 384 7.14 33.22 -8.97
N GLY A 385 7.26 34.26 -8.14
CA GLY A 385 6.81 35.62 -8.47
C GLY A 385 5.31 35.68 -8.78
N ASN A 386 4.98 35.95 -10.05
CA ASN A 386 3.61 36.08 -10.56
C ASN A 386 3.08 34.76 -11.16
N SER A 387 3.67 33.63 -10.77
CA SER A 387 3.28 32.28 -11.16
C SER A 387 3.44 31.30 -10.01
N PHE A 388 2.85 30.12 -10.18
CA PHE A 388 2.97 29.03 -9.23
C PHE A 388 3.05 27.69 -9.96
N THR A 389 3.74 26.72 -9.37
CA THR A 389 3.92 25.38 -9.92
C THR A 389 3.28 24.35 -8.99
N ILE A 390 2.28 23.56 -9.42
CA ILE A 390 1.71 22.46 -8.63
C ILE A 390 2.41 21.14 -8.96
N THR A 391 2.80 20.35 -7.97
CA THR A 391 3.58 19.11 -8.12
C THR A 391 2.89 17.98 -7.35
N CYS A 392 2.27 17.05 -8.08
CA CYS A 392 1.49 15.93 -7.54
C CYS A 392 2.25 14.60 -7.68
N SER A 393 2.25 13.74 -6.66
CA SER A 393 2.65 12.34 -6.83
C SER A 393 1.51 11.47 -7.36
N PHE A 394 1.80 10.48 -8.20
CA PHE A 394 0.84 9.51 -8.73
C PHE A 394 1.50 8.13 -8.93
N LEU A 395 0.71 7.06 -9.04
CA LEU A 395 1.23 5.73 -9.37
C LEU A 395 1.69 5.69 -10.83
N VAL A 396 2.93 5.25 -11.09
CA VAL A 396 3.49 5.11 -12.44
C VAL A 396 2.60 4.29 -13.40
N LEU A 397 1.87 3.28 -12.89
CA LEU A 397 0.93 2.46 -13.67
C LEU A 397 -0.29 3.24 -14.20
N LEU A 398 -0.58 4.43 -13.68
CA LEU A 398 -1.63 5.33 -14.13
C LEU A 398 -1.14 6.33 -15.20
N SER A 399 0.10 6.22 -15.68
CA SER A 399 0.68 7.19 -16.63
C SER A 399 -0.19 7.40 -17.87
N GLU A 400 -0.62 6.32 -18.52
CA GLU A 400 -1.42 6.39 -19.75
C GLU A 400 -2.79 7.02 -19.52
N SER A 401 -3.49 6.58 -18.47
CA SER A 401 -4.83 7.09 -18.15
C SER A 401 -4.80 8.52 -17.65
N LEU A 402 -3.75 8.94 -16.91
CA LEU A 402 -3.57 10.31 -16.45
C LEU A 402 -3.20 11.25 -17.62
N ILE A 403 -2.36 10.81 -18.56
CA ILE A 403 -2.05 11.56 -19.78
C ILE A 403 -3.30 11.73 -20.65
N ALA A 404 -4.05 10.65 -20.90
CA ALA A 404 -5.30 10.72 -21.66
C ALA A 404 -6.33 11.63 -20.99
N THR A 405 -6.56 11.48 -19.68
CA THR A 405 -7.49 12.33 -18.91
C THR A 405 -7.07 13.81 -18.94
N ALA A 406 -5.77 14.10 -18.85
CA ALA A 406 -5.25 15.46 -18.93
C ALA A 406 -5.45 16.08 -20.33
N LEU A 407 -5.26 15.31 -21.39
CA LEU A 407 -5.53 15.72 -22.77
C LEU A 407 -7.01 15.99 -23.00
N ASP A 408 -7.90 15.10 -22.55
CA ASP A 408 -9.35 15.25 -22.68
C ASP A 408 -9.88 16.50 -21.96
N ASN A 409 -9.21 16.91 -20.87
CA ASN A 409 -9.57 18.07 -20.05
C ASN A 409 -8.73 19.33 -20.36
N ILE A 410 -7.92 19.33 -21.44
CA ILE A 410 -6.90 20.37 -21.65
C ILE A 410 -7.46 21.79 -21.75
N ASP A 411 -8.64 21.98 -22.36
CA ASP A 411 -9.29 23.29 -22.44
C ASP A 411 -9.56 23.89 -21.05
N SER A 412 -10.07 23.06 -20.12
CA SER A 412 -10.38 23.47 -18.75
C SER A 412 -9.10 23.88 -18.00
N LEU A 413 -8.00 23.19 -18.26
CA LEU A 413 -6.68 23.51 -17.70
C LEU A 413 -6.15 24.85 -18.27
N ILE A 414 -6.23 25.05 -19.58
CA ILE A 414 -5.85 26.31 -20.25
C ILE A 414 -6.72 27.48 -19.75
N GLU A 415 -8.06 27.32 -19.69
CA GLU A 415 -8.97 28.32 -19.14
C GLU A 415 -8.67 28.68 -17.67
N ARG A 416 -8.11 27.75 -16.90
CA ARG A 416 -7.67 27.96 -15.51
C ARG A 416 -6.29 28.63 -15.39
N GLY A 417 -5.57 28.77 -16.50
CA GLY A 417 -4.29 29.47 -16.59
C GLY A 417 -3.05 28.57 -16.58
N VAL A 418 -3.23 27.25 -16.79
CA VAL A 418 -2.11 26.32 -16.94
C VAL A 418 -1.27 26.73 -18.16
N LYS A 419 0.00 27.01 -17.91
CA LYS A 419 1.01 27.36 -18.92
C LYS A 419 1.78 26.11 -19.38
N LYS A 420 2.02 25.17 -18.47
CA LYS A 420 2.73 23.91 -18.78
C LYS A 420 2.22 22.79 -17.87
N LEU A 421 2.05 21.60 -18.44
CA LEU A 421 1.73 20.37 -17.74
C LEU A 421 2.72 19.27 -18.19
N THR A 422 3.38 18.65 -17.22
CA THR A 422 4.17 17.43 -17.41
C THR A 422 3.63 16.31 -16.52
N ILE A 423 3.70 15.07 -17.00
CA ILE A 423 3.34 13.85 -16.26
C ILE A 423 4.53 12.91 -16.40
N GLY A 424 5.34 12.85 -15.34
CA GLY A 424 6.67 12.24 -15.39
C GLY A 424 7.53 12.83 -16.52
N TYR A 425 7.96 11.97 -17.44
CA TYR A 425 8.76 12.37 -18.61
C TYR A 425 7.91 12.93 -19.77
N SER A 426 6.58 12.73 -19.75
CA SER A 426 5.68 13.29 -20.76
C SER A 426 5.48 14.80 -20.55
N THR A 427 5.66 15.60 -21.60
CA THR A 427 5.16 16.99 -21.64
C THR A 427 3.82 17.00 -22.35
N VAL A 428 2.72 17.01 -21.60
CA VAL A 428 1.35 16.97 -22.13
C VAL A 428 0.96 18.31 -22.75
N TYR A 429 1.43 19.41 -22.16
CA TYR A 429 1.17 20.75 -22.67
C TYR A 429 2.30 21.69 -22.31
N ASP A 430 2.71 22.54 -23.24
CA ASP A 430 3.69 23.62 -23.02
C ASP A 430 3.33 24.79 -23.94
N HIS A 431 2.71 25.83 -23.38
CA HIS A 431 2.26 27.01 -24.11
C HIS A 431 3.41 27.69 -24.86
N ASP A 432 4.61 27.75 -24.27
CA ASP A 432 5.72 28.44 -24.91
C ASP A 432 6.27 27.64 -26.11
N LYS A 433 6.09 26.30 -26.13
CA LYS A 433 6.44 25.45 -27.29
C LYS A 433 5.38 25.47 -28.39
N LEU A 434 4.10 25.47 -28.03
CA LEU A 434 2.99 25.44 -29.00
C LEU A 434 2.85 26.77 -29.77
N PHE A 435 3.24 27.88 -29.16
CA PHE A 435 3.02 29.24 -29.70
C PHE A 435 4.32 30.00 -29.99
N GLN A 436 5.42 29.31 -30.33
CA GLN A 436 6.75 29.92 -30.62
C GLN A 436 6.77 30.96 -31.76
N HIS A 437 5.69 31.06 -32.54
CA HIS A 437 5.58 31.93 -33.71
C HIS A 437 4.44 32.97 -33.63
N GLU A 438 3.71 33.08 -32.52
CA GLU A 438 2.68 34.13 -32.35
C GLU A 438 3.19 35.29 -31.49
N GLU A 439 3.38 36.46 -32.11
CA GLU A 439 3.65 37.71 -31.37
C GLU A 439 2.46 38.09 -30.47
N ALA A 440 2.75 38.24 -29.17
CA ALA A 440 2.00 39.07 -28.22
C ALA A 440 0.46 38.91 -28.19
N ALA A 441 -0.03 37.67 -28.04
CA ALA A 441 -1.44 37.42 -27.68
C ALA A 441 -1.74 37.76 -26.19
N THR A 442 -1.78 39.04 -25.84
CA THR A 442 -2.28 39.50 -24.53
C THR A 442 -3.73 39.07 -24.29
N SER A 443 -3.95 38.28 -23.24
CA SER A 443 -5.18 38.18 -22.44
C SER A 443 -6.51 37.87 -23.15
N LYS A 444 -6.51 37.33 -24.38
CA LYS A 444 -7.73 36.73 -24.96
C LYS A 444 -7.93 35.32 -24.45
N LYS A 445 -9.17 34.98 -24.11
CA LYS A 445 -9.62 33.63 -23.75
C LYS A 445 -9.44 32.71 -24.97
N TYR A 446 -8.29 32.03 -25.05
CA TYR A 446 -7.95 31.17 -26.17
C TYR A 446 -8.76 29.87 -26.12
N ILE A 447 -9.30 29.45 -27.27
CA ILE A 447 -10.06 28.20 -27.41
C ILE A 447 -9.30 27.33 -28.40
N MET A 448 -8.87 26.15 -27.96
CA MET A 448 -8.13 25.22 -28.80
C MET A 448 -9.10 24.54 -29.78
N ASN A 449 -8.90 24.75 -31.08
CA ASN A 449 -9.78 24.16 -32.10
C ASN A 449 -9.53 22.64 -32.24
N SER A 450 -10.44 21.92 -32.91
CA SER A 450 -10.36 20.45 -33.02
C SER A 450 -9.09 19.95 -33.72
N GLU A 451 -8.58 20.69 -34.71
CA GLU A 451 -7.40 20.31 -35.47
C GLU A 451 -6.13 20.49 -34.63
N MET A 452 -6.01 21.62 -33.93
CA MET A 452 -4.94 21.87 -32.97
C MET A 452 -4.92 20.86 -31.83
N LYS A 453 -6.08 20.44 -31.32
CA LYS A 453 -6.15 19.33 -30.35
C LYS A 453 -5.62 18.04 -30.93
N GLN A 454 -6.04 17.67 -32.15
CA GLN A 454 -5.57 16.44 -32.78
C GLN A 454 -4.06 16.46 -33.03
N GLN A 455 -3.51 17.62 -33.41
CA GLN A 455 -2.06 17.86 -33.48
C GLN A 455 -1.38 17.76 -32.11
N LEU A 456 -1.98 18.30 -31.04
CA LEU A 456 -1.46 18.16 -29.68
C LEU A 456 -1.39 16.69 -29.26
N TYR A 457 -2.48 15.93 -29.37
CA TYR A 457 -2.51 14.50 -29.04
C TYR A 457 -1.43 13.74 -29.82
N ALA A 458 -1.33 13.96 -31.14
CA ALA A 458 -0.30 13.34 -31.96
C ALA A 458 1.12 13.72 -31.51
N SER A 459 1.38 14.99 -31.17
CA SER A 459 2.69 15.47 -30.69
C SER A 459 3.06 14.89 -29.32
N VAL A 460 2.10 14.72 -28.42
CA VAL A 460 2.34 14.16 -27.09
C VAL A 460 2.70 12.69 -27.21
N TYR A 461 1.90 11.87 -27.92
CA TYR A 461 2.16 10.43 -28.06
C TYR A 461 3.34 10.08 -28.99
N SER A 462 3.79 11.01 -29.86
CA SER A 462 5.02 10.84 -30.66
C SER A 462 6.28 11.40 -29.99
N SER A 463 6.15 12.10 -28.85
CA SER A 463 7.32 12.62 -28.13
C SER A 463 8.08 11.51 -27.39
N GLN A 464 9.41 11.59 -27.44
CA GLN A 464 10.34 10.66 -26.78
C GLN A 464 9.99 10.46 -25.29
N GLY A 465 9.83 11.56 -24.53
CA GLY A 465 9.50 11.50 -23.10
C GLY A 465 8.16 10.82 -22.78
N THR A 466 7.16 10.89 -23.67
CA THR A 466 5.91 10.12 -23.49
C THR A 466 6.12 8.65 -23.80
N MET A 467 6.89 8.31 -24.84
CA MET A 467 7.24 6.93 -25.15
C MET A 467 8.00 6.29 -23.98
N GLU A 468 9.00 6.96 -23.42
CA GLU A 468 9.77 6.52 -22.25
C GLU A 468 8.87 6.33 -21.01
N GLN A 469 8.01 7.29 -20.70
CA GLN A 469 7.05 7.20 -19.59
C GLN A 469 6.12 5.98 -19.73
N LEU A 470 5.57 5.75 -20.93
CA LEU A 470 4.68 4.62 -21.19
C LEU A 470 5.43 3.28 -21.18
N LEU A 471 6.66 3.24 -21.70
CA LEU A 471 7.50 2.05 -21.66
C LEU A 471 7.88 1.69 -20.21
N ILE A 472 8.22 2.67 -19.35
CA ILE A 472 8.46 2.42 -17.91
C ILE A 472 7.21 1.83 -17.26
N SER A 473 6.05 2.47 -17.43
CA SER A 473 4.76 1.99 -16.92
C SER A 473 4.46 0.56 -17.38
N ARG A 474 4.67 0.26 -18.67
CA ARG A 474 4.39 -1.05 -19.25
C ARG A 474 5.38 -2.13 -18.78
N THR A 475 6.65 -1.80 -18.63
CA THR A 475 7.68 -2.73 -18.11
C THR A 475 7.38 -3.17 -16.68
N ILE A 476 6.97 -2.24 -15.81
CA ILE A 476 6.57 -2.54 -14.43
C ILE A 476 5.32 -3.41 -14.41
N GLN A 477 4.32 -3.08 -15.25
CA GLN A 477 3.11 -3.90 -15.38
C GLN A 477 3.42 -5.34 -15.80
N LEU A 478 4.28 -5.53 -16.81
CA LEU A 478 4.66 -6.86 -17.30
C LEU A 478 5.43 -7.66 -16.24
N LEU A 479 6.42 -7.05 -15.58
CA LEU A 479 7.17 -7.66 -14.47
C LEU A 479 6.23 -8.15 -13.36
N ASN A 480 5.25 -7.33 -12.97
CA ASN A 480 4.32 -7.67 -11.90
C ASN A 480 3.34 -8.78 -12.32
N SER A 481 2.85 -8.76 -13.56
CA SER A 481 1.98 -9.83 -14.10
C SER A 481 2.70 -11.18 -14.29
N GLU A 482 3.99 -11.18 -14.58
CA GLU A 482 4.79 -12.42 -14.66
C GLU A 482 4.97 -13.08 -13.29
N GLU A 483 5.25 -12.30 -12.25
CA GLU A 483 5.35 -12.78 -10.86
C GLU A 483 4.00 -13.32 -10.33
N GLU A 484 2.90 -12.62 -10.65
CA GLU A 484 1.54 -13.09 -10.36
C GLU A 484 1.23 -14.41 -11.07
N LEU A 485 1.61 -14.56 -12.34
CA LEU A 485 1.42 -15.80 -13.10
C LEU A 485 2.22 -16.96 -12.50
N ALA A 486 3.48 -16.73 -12.11
CA ALA A 486 4.31 -17.74 -11.44
C ALA A 486 3.70 -18.16 -10.09
N SER A 487 3.19 -17.20 -9.32
CA SER A 487 2.50 -17.45 -8.05
C SER A 487 1.22 -18.27 -8.24
N VAL A 488 0.42 -17.97 -9.26
CA VAL A 488 -0.80 -18.72 -9.61
C VAL A 488 -0.47 -20.15 -10.04
N GLN A 489 0.61 -20.37 -10.80
CA GLN A 489 1.06 -21.72 -11.18
C GLN A 489 1.43 -22.56 -9.96
N GLN A 490 2.23 -22.01 -9.02
CA GLN A 490 2.55 -22.71 -7.76
C GLN A 490 1.32 -23.03 -6.89
N LEU A 491 0.32 -22.14 -6.87
CA LEU A 491 -0.94 -22.39 -6.17
C LEU A 491 -1.76 -23.49 -6.85
N LYS A 492 -1.76 -23.54 -8.19
CA LYS A 492 -2.42 -24.60 -8.96
C LYS A 492 -1.81 -25.98 -8.67
N GLU A 493 -0.49 -26.11 -8.70
CA GLU A 493 0.20 -27.37 -8.34
C GLU A 493 -0.10 -27.82 -6.90
N LYS A 494 -0.13 -26.88 -5.95
CA LYS A 494 -0.53 -27.15 -4.56
C LYS A 494 -1.99 -27.60 -4.47
N ASN A 495 -2.89 -27.00 -5.25
CA ASN A 495 -4.30 -27.38 -5.29
C ASN A 495 -4.51 -28.78 -5.88
N GLU A 496 -3.89 -29.11 -7.01
CA GLU A 496 -3.93 -30.46 -7.60
C GLU A 496 -3.43 -31.53 -6.60
N LYS A 497 -2.36 -31.22 -5.84
CA LYS A 497 -1.84 -32.08 -4.77
C LYS A 497 -2.79 -32.20 -3.57
N LEU A 498 -3.59 -31.18 -3.27
CA LEU A 498 -4.63 -31.19 -2.23
C LEU A 498 -5.86 -31.99 -2.69
N GLU A 499 -6.33 -31.80 -3.92
CA GLU A 499 -7.44 -32.57 -4.51
C GLU A 499 -7.13 -34.07 -4.53
N ALA A 500 -5.90 -34.45 -4.90
CA ALA A 500 -5.46 -35.84 -4.82
C ALA A 500 -5.56 -36.42 -3.38
N LYS A 501 -5.16 -35.65 -2.37
CA LYS A 501 -5.28 -36.05 -0.95
C LYS A 501 -6.75 -36.14 -0.50
N VAL A 502 -7.59 -35.18 -0.88
CA VAL A 502 -9.03 -35.17 -0.57
C VAL A 502 -9.70 -36.40 -1.17
N LYS A 503 -9.38 -36.75 -2.43
CA LYS A 503 -9.92 -37.93 -3.12
C LYS A 503 -9.57 -39.24 -2.38
N VAL A 504 -8.31 -39.39 -1.95
CA VAL A 504 -7.89 -40.53 -1.12
C VAL A 504 -8.65 -40.55 0.22
N SER A 505 -8.77 -39.41 0.90
CA SER A 505 -9.50 -39.31 2.17
C SER A 505 -11.00 -39.63 2.02
N SER A 506 -11.65 -39.24 0.91
CA SER A 506 -13.03 -39.60 0.63
C SER A 506 -13.22 -41.10 0.34
N GLY A 507 -12.24 -41.75 -0.30
CA GLY A 507 -12.23 -43.19 -0.51
C GLY A 507 -12.15 -43.95 0.82
N MET A 508 -11.19 -43.58 1.68
CA MET A 508 -11.06 -44.12 3.03
C MET A 508 -12.33 -43.91 3.87
N LYS A 509 -12.98 -42.74 3.74
CA LYS A 509 -14.25 -42.47 4.44
C LYS A 509 -15.37 -43.42 3.98
N TRP A 510 -15.51 -43.62 2.66
CA TRP A 510 -16.50 -44.55 2.11
C TRP A 510 -16.28 -45.98 2.61
N GLU A 511 -15.03 -46.46 2.64
CA GLU A 511 -14.69 -47.78 3.19
C GLU A 511 -15.05 -47.90 4.68
N VAL A 512 -14.79 -46.87 5.48
CA VAL A 512 -15.18 -46.82 6.90
C VAL A 512 -16.71 -46.79 7.07
N ASP A 513 -17.44 -46.04 6.26
CA ASP A 513 -18.90 -45.95 6.34
C ASP A 513 -19.58 -47.27 5.90
N GLN A 514 -19.00 -47.97 4.91
CA GLN A 514 -19.39 -49.33 4.52
C GLN A 514 -19.17 -50.34 5.66
N LEU A 515 -18.00 -50.32 6.31
CA LEU A 515 -17.70 -51.17 7.47
C LEU A 515 -18.66 -50.90 8.64
N ARG A 516 -18.95 -49.62 8.96
CA ARG A 516 -19.93 -49.24 10.00
C ARG A 516 -21.35 -49.71 9.67
N THR A 517 -21.73 -49.73 8.41
CA THR A 517 -23.06 -50.19 7.99
C THR A 517 -23.19 -51.69 8.21
N ARG A 518 -22.18 -52.44 7.76
CA ARG A 518 -22.11 -53.90 7.95
C ARG A 518 -22.00 -54.30 9.43
N GLU A 519 -21.32 -53.51 10.25
CA GLU A 519 -21.29 -53.67 11.70
C GLU A 519 -22.69 -53.53 12.32
N LYS A 520 -23.48 -52.53 11.91
CA LYS A 520 -24.88 -52.37 12.37
C LYS A 520 -25.78 -53.52 11.93
N GLU A 521 -25.67 -53.97 10.69
CA GLU A 521 -26.42 -55.11 10.17
C GLU A 521 -26.13 -56.38 10.99
N ASN A 522 -24.85 -56.67 11.24
CA ASN A 522 -24.43 -57.79 12.09
C ASN A 522 -24.97 -57.66 13.53
N VAL A 523 -25.01 -56.45 14.11
CA VAL A 523 -25.54 -56.22 15.46
C VAL A 523 -27.05 -56.46 15.54
N GLU A 524 -27.83 -56.03 14.53
CA GLU A 524 -29.27 -56.28 14.51
C GLU A 524 -29.59 -57.75 14.21
N GLU A 525 -28.80 -58.42 13.36
CA GLU A 525 -28.92 -59.86 13.14
C GLU A 525 -28.61 -60.66 14.42
N LEU A 526 -27.55 -60.31 15.15
CA LEU A 526 -27.24 -60.89 16.47
C LEU A 526 -28.39 -60.68 17.47
N LYS A 527 -29.02 -59.50 17.47
CA LYS A 527 -30.16 -59.19 18.32
C LYS A 527 -31.39 -60.02 17.96
N MET A 528 -31.74 -60.15 16.68
CA MET A 528 -32.84 -61.02 16.23
C MET A 528 -32.58 -62.50 16.54
N LEU A 529 -31.33 -62.96 16.39
CA LEU A 529 -30.94 -64.32 16.79
C LEU A 529 -31.10 -64.52 18.31
N GLN A 530 -30.74 -63.53 19.11
CA GLN A 530 -30.89 -63.59 20.57
C GLN A 530 -32.36 -63.55 21.02
N GLU A 531 -33.22 -62.75 20.38
CA GLU A 531 -34.68 -62.78 20.58
C GLU A 531 -35.27 -64.13 20.19
N LYS A 532 -34.84 -64.71 19.06
CA LYS A 532 -35.29 -66.04 18.60
C LYS A 532 -34.87 -67.15 19.56
N ILE A 533 -33.65 -67.12 20.07
CA ILE A 533 -33.18 -68.03 21.13
C ILE A 533 -34.03 -67.88 22.39
N SER A 534 -34.40 -66.65 22.77
CA SER A 534 -35.29 -66.39 23.91
C SER A 534 -36.70 -66.96 23.69
N MET A 535 -37.30 -66.76 22.52
CA MET A 535 -38.62 -67.34 22.19
C MET A 535 -38.60 -68.87 22.19
N GLN A 536 -37.57 -69.48 21.60
CA GLN A 536 -37.39 -70.93 21.63
C GLN A 536 -37.23 -71.45 23.07
N GLY A 537 -36.56 -70.68 23.94
CA GLY A 537 -36.51 -70.95 25.39
C GLY A 537 -37.89 -70.99 26.05
N VAL A 538 -38.78 -70.04 25.70
CA VAL A 538 -40.17 -70.01 26.20
C VAL A 538 -41.00 -71.16 25.64
N GLU A 539 -40.95 -71.43 24.33
CA GLU A 539 -41.67 -72.58 23.74
C GLU A 539 -41.26 -73.92 24.38
N ILE A 540 -39.97 -74.09 24.70
CA ILE A 540 -39.46 -75.29 25.37
C ILE A 540 -40.05 -75.41 26.80
N LEU A 541 -40.23 -74.29 27.51
CA LEU A 541 -40.88 -74.28 28.82
C LEU A 541 -42.39 -74.58 28.71
N GLU A 542 -43.09 -73.95 27.77
CA GLU A 542 -44.52 -74.19 27.55
C GLU A 542 -44.82 -75.62 27.14
N LYS A 543 -44.07 -76.19 26.18
CA LYS A 543 -44.20 -77.60 25.78
C LYS A 543 -43.94 -78.54 26.95
N LYS A 544 -42.99 -78.20 27.84
CA LYS A 544 -42.68 -78.97 29.05
C LYS A 544 -43.81 -78.92 30.09
N ASP A 545 -44.56 -77.82 30.18
CA ASP A 545 -45.72 -77.71 31.07
C ASP A 545 -47.02 -78.28 30.46
N GLN A 546 -47.24 -78.13 29.15
CA GLN A 546 -48.29 -78.84 28.42
C GLN A 546 -48.11 -80.36 28.53
N GLN A 547 -46.87 -80.86 28.42
CA GLN A 547 -46.56 -82.28 28.60
C GLN A 547 -46.99 -82.77 30.01
N LYS A 548 -46.72 -81.99 31.07
CA LYS A 548 -47.19 -82.31 32.44
C LYS A 548 -48.73 -82.29 32.55
N GLN A 549 -49.38 -81.31 31.93
CA GLN A 549 -50.85 -81.20 31.97
C GLN A 549 -51.54 -82.33 31.21
N LEU A 550 -51.06 -82.67 30.02
CA LEU A 550 -51.55 -83.82 29.24
C LEU A 550 -51.38 -85.12 30.02
N GLN A 551 -50.22 -85.32 30.65
CA GLN A 551 -49.96 -86.50 31.48
C GLN A 551 -50.98 -86.60 32.64
N LYS A 552 -51.28 -85.48 33.31
CA LYS A 552 -52.31 -85.43 34.37
C LYS A 552 -53.74 -85.64 33.84
N SER A 553 -54.09 -85.03 32.70
CA SER A 553 -55.43 -85.19 32.11
C SER A 553 -55.66 -86.60 31.57
N LEU A 554 -54.61 -87.30 31.13
CA LEU A 554 -54.67 -88.71 30.76
C LEU A 554 -54.99 -89.56 32.00
N GLU A 555 -54.29 -89.33 33.12
CA GLU A 555 -54.56 -89.98 34.42
C GLU A 555 -55.98 -89.70 34.97
N GLU A 556 -56.60 -88.59 34.59
CA GLU A 556 -57.99 -88.23 34.95
C GLU A 556 -59.02 -88.84 33.98
N LYS A 557 -58.81 -88.79 32.65
CA LYS A 557 -59.70 -89.43 31.66
C LYS A 557 -59.68 -90.96 31.75
N GLU A 558 -58.56 -91.57 32.12
CA GLU A 558 -58.50 -93.00 32.46
C GLU A 558 -59.32 -93.37 33.70
N LYS A 559 -59.67 -92.41 34.56
CA LYS A 559 -60.59 -92.61 35.69
C LYS A 559 -62.04 -92.30 35.31
N GLU A 560 -62.29 -91.29 34.48
CA GLU A 560 -63.63 -90.88 34.06
C GLU A 560 -64.25 -91.80 33.00
N MET A 561 -63.46 -92.30 32.03
CA MET A 561 -63.94 -93.31 31.07
C MET A 561 -64.33 -94.63 31.78
N LYS A 562 -63.69 -94.95 32.91
CA LYS A 562 -64.10 -96.07 33.79
C LYS A 562 -65.45 -95.81 34.50
N ALA A 563 -66.03 -94.61 34.39
CA ALA A 563 -67.29 -94.21 35.01
C ALA A 563 -68.40 -93.82 33.98
N GLU A 564 -68.11 -93.11 32.89
CA GLU A 564 -69.14 -92.68 31.90
C GLU A 564 -69.71 -93.83 31.05
N LEU A 565 -68.91 -94.90 30.84
CA LEU A 565 -69.38 -96.19 30.29
C LEU A 565 -70.50 -96.84 31.12
N GLN A 566 -70.89 -96.24 32.25
CA GLN A 566 -72.00 -96.64 33.12
C GLN A 566 -73.31 -95.84 32.88
N LYS A 567 -73.44 -94.99 31.82
CA LYS A 567 -74.58 -94.03 31.69
C LYS A 567 -75.38 -93.89 30.38
N ILE A 568 -74.76 -93.64 29.20
CA ILE A 568 -75.41 -92.82 28.14
C ILE A 568 -76.71 -93.38 27.51
N ASP A 569 -76.90 -94.70 27.51
CA ASP A 569 -77.97 -95.38 26.77
C ASP A 569 -79.41 -95.03 27.25
N GLY A 570 -79.54 -94.23 28.31
CA GLY A 570 -80.83 -93.85 28.92
C GLY A 570 -81.64 -92.72 28.27
N LEU A 571 -81.08 -91.82 27.44
CA LEU A 571 -81.76 -90.56 27.08
C LEU A 571 -82.28 -90.41 25.63
N PHE A 572 -81.95 -91.34 24.73
CA PHE A 572 -82.46 -91.37 23.36
C PHE A 572 -84.01 -91.46 23.28
N TYR A 573 -84.66 -91.83 24.40
CA TYR A 573 -86.10 -91.82 24.71
C TYR A 573 -86.92 -90.52 24.45
N SER A 574 -86.35 -89.46 23.87
CA SER A 574 -86.77 -88.07 24.15
C SER A 574 -87.55 -87.30 23.07
N PHE A 575 -86.88 -86.67 22.09
CA PHE A 575 -87.43 -85.60 21.22
C PHE A 575 -88.42 -86.08 20.14
N LEU A 576 -88.03 -85.95 18.87
CA LEU A 576 -88.86 -85.93 17.65
C LEU A 576 -90.13 -85.07 17.75
N GLN A 577 -90.18 -84.10 18.69
CA GLN A 577 -91.43 -83.57 19.23
C GLN A 577 -91.86 -82.18 18.73
N GLU A 578 -90.95 -81.37 18.16
CA GLU A 578 -91.15 -79.89 18.15
C GLU A 578 -90.82 -79.15 16.84
N LYS A 579 -89.87 -79.61 16.01
CA LYS A 579 -89.30 -78.73 14.95
C LYS A 579 -90.23 -78.42 13.78
N ASP A 580 -91.24 -79.25 13.57
CA ASP A 580 -92.21 -79.07 12.47
C ASP A 580 -93.06 -77.80 12.67
N THR A 581 -93.11 -77.27 13.90
CA THR A 581 -94.02 -76.21 14.32
C THR A 581 -93.71 -74.81 13.78
N GLU A 582 -92.45 -74.45 13.46
CA GLU A 582 -92.11 -73.06 13.05
C GLU A 582 -92.31 -72.77 11.55
N LEU A 583 -92.27 -73.79 10.68
CA LEU A 583 -92.41 -73.59 9.23
C LEU A 583 -93.78 -72.98 8.86
N GLN A 584 -94.73 -73.07 9.79
CA GLN A 584 -95.99 -72.32 9.86
C GLN A 584 -95.91 -70.86 9.41
N GLU A 585 -95.02 -70.04 10.00
CA GLU A 585 -95.38 -68.63 10.19
C GLU A 585 -95.00 -67.69 9.02
N VAL A 586 -94.07 -68.09 8.16
CA VAL A 586 -93.47 -67.19 7.13
C VAL A 586 -94.40 -66.92 5.93
N ILE A 587 -95.22 -67.89 5.53
CA ILE A 587 -95.77 -67.94 4.17
C ILE A 587 -96.97 -66.97 3.96
N GLN A 588 -97.56 -66.43 5.04
CA GLN A 588 -98.89 -65.80 4.97
C GLN A 588 -98.92 -64.32 4.49
N MET A 589 -97.83 -63.56 4.57
CA MET A 589 -97.87 -62.09 4.40
C MET A 589 -98.01 -61.57 2.96
N GLN A 590 -97.78 -62.37 1.92
CA GLN A 590 -97.43 -61.82 0.59
C GLN A 590 -98.60 -61.53 -0.37
N LEU A 591 -99.75 -62.20 -0.26
CA LEU A 591 -100.76 -62.29 -1.34
C LEU A 591 -101.93 -61.28 -1.29
N VAL A 592 -102.00 -60.43 -0.26
CA VAL A 592 -103.13 -59.48 -0.08
C VAL A 592 -103.10 -58.30 -1.08
N ASN A 593 -101.95 -58.05 -1.72
CA ASN A 593 -101.64 -56.80 -2.40
C ASN A 593 -102.28 -56.59 -3.80
N ASP A 594 -102.72 -57.65 -4.50
CA ASP A 594 -103.13 -57.56 -5.91
C ASP A 594 -104.62 -57.17 -6.10
N THR A 595 -105.29 -56.81 -5.02
CA THR A 595 -106.70 -56.38 -4.99
C THR A 595 -106.83 -54.90 -5.41
N GLN A 596 -107.29 -54.58 -6.65
CA GLN A 596 -108.08 -53.33 -6.94
C GLN A 596 -108.50 -53.03 -8.42
N HIS A 597 -107.94 -53.64 -9.48
CA HIS A 597 -107.88 -52.95 -10.80
C HIS A 597 -108.92 -53.29 -11.92
N LEU A 598 -109.87 -54.24 -11.77
CA LEU A 598 -110.63 -54.78 -12.94
C LEU A 598 -112.17 -54.87 -12.84
N GLN A 599 -112.85 -53.92 -12.19
CA GLN A 599 -114.31 -53.79 -12.25
C GLN A 599 -114.76 -52.52 -13.01
N GLY A 600 -115.20 -52.66 -14.27
CA GLY A 600 -115.86 -51.57 -15.01
C GLY A 600 -116.01 -51.76 -16.53
N ILE A 601 -117.25 -51.56 -17.01
CA ILE A 601 -117.76 -51.53 -18.41
C ILE A 601 -118.34 -52.85 -18.95
N GLU A 602 -119.67 -52.82 -19.10
CA GLU A 602 -120.67 -53.69 -19.77
C GLU A 602 -120.62 -55.22 -19.58
#